data_AF-A0A5B8VEC4-F1
#
_entry.id   AF-A0A5B8VEC4-F1
#
_cell.length_a   1.000
_cell.length_b   1.000
_cell.length_c   1.000
_cell.angle_alpha   90.00
_cell.angle_beta   90.00
_cell.angle_gamma   90.00
#
_symmetry.space_group_name_H-M   'P 1'
#
loop_
_entity.id
_entity.type
_entity.pdbx_description
1 polymer ?
#
loop_
_entity_poly.entity_id
_entity_poly.type
_entity_poly.pdbx_seq_one_letter_code
_entity_poly.pdbx_strand_id
1 'polypeptide(L)'
;MERNSTQQEILLMTGSGFFQQQCFEKNEQDNSKNLSQEEKIEEACWNGLLHELLPDVINKDADGKALMLWQVTPCKSFLEIELCETPAASDRYYSIDPYTFLRESFNN
;
A
#
# COMPACT_ATOMS: atom_id res chain seq x y z
N MET A 1 1.67 -0.51 30.08
CA MET A 1 1.63 0.58 29.09
C MET A 1 1.21 -0.05 27.79
N GLU A 2 0.00 0.23 27.34
CA GLU A 2 -0.42 -0.12 25.98
C GLU A 2 0.50 0.66 25.03
N ARG A 3 1.31 -0.06 24.24
CA ARG A 3 2.08 0.57 23.18
C ARG A 3 1.07 0.88 22.08
N ASN A 4 0.81 2.16 21.83
CA ASN A 4 0.07 2.58 20.65
C ASN A 4 0.90 2.13 19.44
N SER A 5 0.51 1.04 18.80
CA SER A 5 1.16 0.53 17.60
C SER A 5 0.63 1.34 16.42
N THR A 6 1.52 1.95 15.65
CA THR A 6 1.13 2.62 14.41
C THR A 6 0.88 1.58 13.31
N GLN A 7 -0.32 1.64 12.75
CA GLN A 7 -0.69 0.97 11.50
C GLN A 7 -1.14 2.04 10.52
N GLN A 8 -0.68 1.94 9.28
CA GLN A 8 -1.06 2.83 8.19
C GLN A 8 -1.58 2.01 7.01
N GLU A 9 -2.77 2.36 6.57
CA GLU A 9 -3.38 1.85 5.35
C GLU A 9 -3.25 2.90 4.24
N ILE A 10 -2.88 2.47 3.04
CA ILE A 10 -2.76 3.31 1.86
C ILE A 10 -3.54 2.66 0.72
N LEU A 11 -4.49 3.40 0.15
CA LEU A 11 -5.22 2.99 -1.04
C LEU A 11 -4.60 3.63 -2.29
N LEU A 12 -3.92 2.80 -3.08
CA LEU A 12 -3.15 3.22 -4.23
C LEU A 12 -3.94 3.05 -5.52
N MET A 13 -4.47 4.15 -6.07
CA MET A 13 -5.31 4.10 -7.28
C MET A 13 -4.51 3.71 -8.53
N THR A 14 -4.65 2.47 -9.00
CA THR A 14 -3.90 1.91 -10.14
C THR A 14 -4.30 2.52 -11.48
N GLY A 15 -5.56 2.94 -11.61
CA GLY A 15 -6.08 3.62 -12.80
C GLY A 15 -5.66 5.10 -12.93
N SER A 16 -4.88 5.63 -11.98
CA SER A 16 -4.42 7.02 -12.03
C SER A 16 -3.15 7.19 -12.89
N GLY A 17 -3.01 8.34 -13.54
CA GLY A 17 -1.83 8.66 -14.36
C GLY A 17 -0.53 8.84 -13.57
N PHE A 18 -0.60 8.89 -12.23
CA PHE A 18 0.55 9.09 -11.35
C PHE A 18 1.59 7.97 -11.50
N PHE A 19 1.15 6.71 -11.49
CA PHE A 19 2.05 5.55 -11.58
C PHE A 19 2.49 5.24 -13.02
N GLN A 20 1.74 5.71 -14.01
CA GLN A 20 2.14 5.59 -15.41
C GLN A 20 3.42 6.37 -15.71
N GLN A 21 3.68 7.47 -15.01
CA GLN A 21 4.89 8.26 -15.23
C GLN A 21 6.06 7.73 -14.39
N GLN A 22 5.86 7.49 -13.08
CA GLN A 22 6.97 7.10 -12.20
C GLN A 22 7.48 5.66 -12.39
N CYS A 23 6.61 4.70 -12.72
CA CYS A 23 7.02 3.29 -12.84
C CYS A 23 7.57 2.91 -14.23
N PHE A 24 7.22 3.66 -15.28
CA PHE A 24 7.68 3.36 -16.65
C PHE A 24 9.12 3.81 -16.89
N GLU A 25 9.56 4.94 -16.34
CA GLU A 25 10.91 5.45 -16.59
C GLU A 25 12.01 4.60 -15.94
N LYS A 26 11.72 3.86 -14.87
CA LYS A 26 12.70 3.08 -14.11
C LYS A 26 12.86 1.63 -14.58
N ASN A 27 11.85 1.06 -15.24
CA ASN A 27 11.79 -0.38 -15.55
C ASN A 27 12.06 -0.75 -17.03
N GLU A 28 12.42 0.21 -17.90
CA GLU A 28 12.77 -0.10 -19.30
C GLU A 28 14.04 -0.97 -19.45
N GLN A 29 14.85 -1.11 -18.38
CA GLN A 29 16.06 -1.92 -18.39
C GLN A 29 15.86 -3.38 -17.95
N ASP A 30 14.75 -3.73 -17.29
CA ASP A 30 14.58 -5.06 -16.72
C ASP A 30 13.52 -5.90 -17.44
N ASN A 31 13.74 -7.21 -17.45
CA ASN A 31 13.18 -8.20 -18.37
C ASN A 31 11.66 -8.49 -18.21
N SER A 32 10.87 -7.55 -17.68
CA SER A 32 9.46 -7.67 -17.28
C SER A 32 8.47 -7.47 -18.46
N LYS A 33 8.74 -8.11 -19.61
CA LYS A 33 8.07 -7.80 -20.89
C LYS A 33 6.57 -8.11 -20.98
N ASN A 34 5.91 -8.63 -19.94
CA ASN A 34 4.48 -8.98 -20.01
C ASN A 34 3.63 -8.63 -18.78
N LEU A 35 4.16 -7.88 -17.80
CA LEU A 35 3.36 -7.52 -16.62
C LEU A 35 2.43 -6.33 -16.91
N SER A 36 1.19 -6.44 -16.46
CA SER A 36 0.22 -5.35 -16.40
C SER A 36 0.73 -4.22 -15.51
N GLN A 37 0.14 -3.03 -15.65
CA GLN A 37 0.53 -1.88 -14.84
C GLN A 37 0.37 -2.17 -13.33
N GLU A 38 -0.67 -2.91 -12.96
CA GLU A 38 -0.98 -3.26 -11.57
C GLU A 38 0.10 -4.17 -10.98
N GLU A 39 0.49 -5.21 -11.72
CA GLU A 39 1.55 -6.14 -11.33
C GLU A 39 2.91 -5.43 -11.18
N LYS A 40 3.22 -4.46 -12.05
CA LYS A 40 4.46 -3.67 -11.93
C LYS A 40 4.48 -2.79 -10.68
N ILE A 41 3.35 -2.22 -10.31
CA ILE A 41 3.25 -1.39 -9.09
C ILE A 41 3.35 -2.29 -7.86
N GLU A 42 2.67 -3.44 -7.87
CA GLU A 42 2.78 -4.44 -6.81
C GLU A 42 4.23 -4.91 -6.61
N GLU A 43 4.91 -5.28 -7.70
CA GLU A 43 6.33 -5.66 -7.68
C GLU A 43 7.21 -4.53 -7.13
N ALA A 44 6.97 -3.29 -7.55
CA ALA A 44 7.72 -2.13 -7.03
C ALA A 44 7.50 -1.94 -5.52
N CYS A 45 6.28 -2.16 -5.03
CA CYS A 45 5.98 -2.10 -3.59
C CYS A 45 6.78 -3.17 -2.82
N TRP A 46 6.78 -4.41 -3.30
CA TRP A 46 7.53 -5.52 -2.70
C TRP A 46 9.04 -5.34 -2.77
N ASN A 47 9.57 -4.70 -3.82
CA ASN A 47 10.99 -4.41 -3.97
C ASN A 47 11.47 -3.22 -3.11
N GLY A 48 10.62 -2.69 -2.22
CA GLY A 48 10.99 -1.60 -1.31
C GLY A 48 11.00 -0.22 -1.96
N LEU A 49 10.54 -0.09 -3.21
CA LEU A 49 10.44 1.20 -3.91
C LEU A 49 9.26 2.03 -3.43
N LEU A 50 8.42 1.51 -2.53
CA LEU A 50 7.26 2.22 -2.00
C LEU A 50 7.64 3.59 -1.37
N HIS A 51 8.74 3.64 -0.61
CA HIS A 51 9.24 4.88 -0.02
C HIS A 51 9.75 5.88 -1.07
N GLU A 52 10.17 5.40 -2.24
CA GLU A 52 10.58 6.25 -3.35
C GLU A 52 9.40 6.75 -4.17
N LEU A 53 8.36 5.92 -4.31
CA LEU A 53 7.13 6.23 -5.06
C LEU A 53 6.22 7.21 -4.31
N LEU A 54 6.17 7.07 -2.98
CA LEU A 54 5.32 7.88 -2.11
C LEU A 54 6.17 8.54 -1.01
N PRO A 55 7.10 9.44 -1.38
CA PRO A 55 7.84 10.20 -0.40
C PRO A 55 6.86 11.01 0.45
N ASP A 56 7.14 11.12 1.74
CA ASP A 56 6.36 11.89 2.73
C ASP A 56 4.92 11.42 3.02
N VAL A 57 4.41 10.41 2.31
CA VAL A 57 3.11 9.80 2.62
C VAL A 57 3.23 8.79 3.76
N ILE A 58 4.37 8.10 3.84
CA ILE A 58 4.59 7.02 4.79
C ILE A 58 5.00 7.60 6.14
N ASN A 59 4.17 7.34 7.15
CA ASN A 59 4.42 7.75 8.51
C ASN A 59 5.60 6.98 9.11
N LYS A 60 6.09 7.52 10.22
CA LYS A 60 7.09 6.87 11.08
C LYS A 60 6.44 6.43 12.37
N ASP A 61 7.04 5.43 13.00
CA ASP A 61 6.67 4.97 14.34
C ASP A 61 6.91 6.06 15.40
N ALA A 62 6.49 5.78 16.64
CA ALA A 62 6.70 6.70 17.76
C ALA A 62 8.19 7.01 18.06
N ASP A 63 9.11 6.13 17.66
CA ASP A 63 10.56 6.29 17.79
C ASP A 63 11.20 6.94 16.54
N GLY A 64 10.40 7.30 15.52
CA GLY A 64 10.88 7.86 14.25
C GLY A 64 11.42 6.83 13.24
N LYS A 65 11.22 5.53 13.44
CA LYS A 65 11.58 4.46 12.49
C LYS A 65 10.54 4.33 11.39
N ALA A 66 10.96 3.82 10.23
CA ALA A 66 10.05 3.54 9.13
C ALA A 66 9.14 2.36 9.48
N LEU A 67 7.86 2.46 9.09
CA LEU A 67 6.93 1.34 9.14
C LEU A 67 7.33 0.26 8.15
N MET A 68 7.11 -1.01 8.50
CA MET A 68 7.42 -2.14 7.63
C MET A 68 6.23 -2.45 6.73
N LEU A 69 6.51 -2.79 5.47
CA LEU A 69 5.50 -3.34 4.57
C LEU A 69 4.99 -4.68 5.12
N TRP A 70 3.70 -4.72 5.44
CA TRP A 70 3.06 -5.91 5.97
C TRP A 70 2.35 -6.69 4.87
N GLN A 71 1.49 -6.01 4.11
CA GLN A 71 0.66 -6.64 3.09
C GLN A 71 0.42 -5.67 1.92
N VAL A 72 0.37 -6.24 0.72
CA VAL A 72 -0.15 -5.59 -0.48
C VAL A 72 -1.30 -6.44 -0.99
N THR A 73 -2.50 -5.87 -1.07
CA THR A 73 -3.69 -6.57 -1.56
C THR A 73 -4.17 -5.92 -2.85
N PRO A 74 -4.15 -6.64 -3.98
CA PRO A 74 -4.72 -6.12 -5.21
C PRO A 74 -6.25 -6.10 -5.14
N CYS A 75 -6.84 -4.91 -5.36
CA CYS A 75 -8.27 -4.69 -5.50
C CYS A 75 -8.64 -4.32 -6.94
N LYS A 76 -9.94 -4.16 -7.23
CA LYS A 76 -10.41 -3.89 -8.61
C LYS A 76 -9.95 -2.56 -9.20
N SER A 77 -9.65 -1.55 -8.39
CA SER A 77 -9.34 -0.20 -8.86
C SER A 77 -8.21 0.48 -8.09
N PHE A 78 -7.63 -0.23 -7.13
CA PHE A 78 -6.54 0.24 -6.29
C PHE A 78 -5.74 -0.95 -5.77
N LEU A 79 -4.53 -0.70 -5.29
CA LEU A 79 -3.80 -1.62 -4.41
C LEU A 79 -3.97 -1.12 -2.99
N GLU A 80 -4.37 -1.98 -2.08
CA GLU A 80 -4.36 -1.71 -0.65
C GLU A 80 -2.98 -2.08 -0.11
N ILE A 81 -2.35 -1.16 0.60
CA ILE A 81 -1.02 -1.33 1.17
C ILE A 81 -1.12 -1.10 2.67
N GLU A 82 -0.70 -2.10 3.44
CA GLU A 82 -0.66 -2.03 4.89
C GLU A 82 0.79 -1.93 5.38
N LEU A 83 1.04 -0.93 6.22
CA LEU A 83 2.32 -0.69 6.87
C LEU A 83 2.15 -0.74 8.39
N CYS A 84 3.02 -1.48 9.08
CA CYS A 84 2.92 -1.69 10.52
C CYS A 84 4.28 -1.59 11.21
N GLU A 85 4.29 -1.15 12.47
CA GLU A 85 5.48 -1.21 13.34
C GLU A 85 5.87 -2.65 13.71
N THR A 86 4.86 -3.50 13.93
CA THR A 86 5.02 -4.90 14.31
C THR A 86 3.99 -5.76 13.58
N PRO A 87 4.27 -7.06 13.38
CA PRO A 87 3.27 -8.00 12.88
C PRO A 87 2.02 -7.97 13.77
N ALA A 88 0.93 -7.44 13.23
CA ALA A 88 -0.34 -7.30 13.92
C ALA A 88 -1.47 -7.78 13.02
N ALA A 89 -2.57 -8.24 13.63
CA ALA A 89 -3.78 -8.50 12.87
C ALA A 89 -4.34 -7.15 12.41
N SER A 90 -4.59 -7.01 11.10
CA SER A 90 -5.19 -5.80 10.55
C SER A 90 -6.59 -5.60 11.13
N ASP A 91 -6.78 -4.47 11.82
CA ASP A 91 -8.09 -4.09 12.36
C ASP A 91 -8.95 -3.50 11.25
N ARG A 92 -9.77 -4.36 10.65
CA ARG A 92 -10.71 -3.99 9.59
C ARG A 92 -11.80 -3.01 10.03
N TYR A 93 -12.02 -2.82 11.33
CA TYR A 93 -13.06 -1.91 11.81
C TYR A 93 -12.77 -0.45 11.47
N TYR A 94 -11.49 -0.07 11.45
CA TYR A 94 -11.03 1.28 11.11
C TYR A 94 -10.52 1.41 9.67
N SER A 95 -10.67 0.35 8.87
CA SER A 95 -10.17 0.34 7.52
C SER A 95 -10.94 1.33 6.64
N ILE A 96 -10.20 2.00 5.77
CA ILE A 96 -10.74 2.90 4.76
C ILE A 96 -11.04 2.19 3.44
N ASP A 97 -10.74 0.88 3.32
CA ASP A 97 -11.12 0.05 2.18
C ASP A 97 -12.65 0.13 1.97
N PRO A 98 -13.11 0.64 0.82
CA PRO A 98 -14.52 0.76 0.53
C PRO A 98 -15.25 -0.59 0.54
N TYR A 99 -14.60 -1.72 0.23
CA TYR A 99 -15.25 -3.03 0.28
C TYR A 99 -15.53 -3.48 1.72
N THR A 100 -14.62 -3.16 2.63
CA THR A 100 -14.77 -3.44 4.07
C THR A 100 -15.80 -2.50 4.69
N PHE A 101 -15.66 -1.19 4.47
CA PHE A 101 -16.59 -0.18 4.99
C PHE A 101 -18.03 -0.38 4.49
N LEU A 102 -18.22 -0.59 3.18
CA LEU A 102 -19.58 -0.74 2.63
C LEU A 102 -20.26 -2.00 3.15
N ARG A 103 -19.51 -3.09 3.38
CA ARG A 103 -20.11 -4.33 3.89
C ARG A 103 -20.72 -4.17 5.28
N GLU A 104 -20.07 -3.39 6.15
CA GLU A 104 -20.61 -3.10 7.49
C GLU A 104 -21.82 -2.16 7.43
N SER A 105 -21.90 -1.27 6.44
CA SER A 105 -23.04 -0.36 6.27
C SER A 105 -24.36 -1.03 5.84
N PHE A 106 -24.31 -2.24 5.27
CA PHE A 106 -25.50 -3.01 4.86
C PHE A 106 -25.98 -4.03 5.90
N ASN A 107 -25.26 -4.18 7.02
CA ASN A 107 -25.58 -5.15 8.08
C ASN A 107 -26.28 -4.51 9.30
N ASN A 108 -26.72 -3.25 9.21
CA ASN A 108 -27.51 -2.54 10.22
C ASN A 108 -28.97 -2.38 9.80
#